data_AF-A0A1I4N860-F1
#
_entry.id   AF-A0A1I4N860-F1
#
_cell.length_a   1.000
_cell.length_b   1.000
_cell.length_c   1.000
_cell.angle_alpha   90.00
_cell.angle_beta   90.00
_cell.angle_gamma   90.00
#
_symmetry.space_group_name_H-M   'P 1'
#
loop_
_entity.id
_entity.type
_entity.pdbx_description
1 polymer ?
#
loop_
_entity_poly.entity_id
_entity_poly.type
_entity_poly.pdbx_seq_one_letter_code
_entity_poly.pdbx_strand_id
1 'polypeptide(L)'
;MSNLPPETDYLAGATELTGICVVIRNCRDGSQRVMRYGYGEENASECARYDLLIAIDAPEQLPIPEDAMQIYLDPGSSAPRSLHGKAWQIRNAQDMDTANFDAWAQEVAGLLAQMLVEQGLVCVDLTDIAVILGMGKQPFSCTLCDWQDPAVLPEAMLGNRFNRGFWVISAQEKNLRIELIERVYDLMDQVFSEDAIPLIATCLQSGGGTRLMLVGV
;
A
#
# COMPACT_ATOMS: atom_id res chain seq x y z
N MET A 1 -14.03 -50.53 -29.17
CA MET A 1 -12.64 -50.03 -29.21
C MET A 1 -12.72 -48.52 -29.37
N SER A 2 -12.75 -47.82 -28.24
CA SER A 2 -12.85 -46.36 -28.14
C SER A 2 -11.46 -45.80 -27.84
N ASN A 3 -10.89 -45.08 -28.81
CA ASN A 3 -9.66 -44.33 -28.63
C ASN A 3 -9.97 -43.07 -27.83
N LEU A 4 -9.75 -43.10 -26.51
CA LEU A 4 -9.60 -41.89 -25.73
C LEU A 4 -8.16 -41.38 -25.91
N PRO A 5 -7.95 -40.09 -26.20
CA PRO A 5 -6.61 -39.52 -26.22
C PRO A 5 -6.02 -39.54 -24.79
N PRO A 6 -4.68 -39.63 -24.65
CA PRO A 6 -4.06 -39.65 -23.34
C PRO A 6 -4.37 -38.33 -22.62
N GLU A 7 -4.81 -38.45 -21.36
CA GLU A 7 -4.89 -37.35 -20.41
C GLU A 7 -3.52 -36.66 -20.40
N THR A 8 -3.48 -35.48 -21.00
CA THR A 8 -2.32 -34.61 -20.92
C THR A 8 -2.35 -34.02 -19.52
N ASP A 9 -1.29 -34.26 -18.76
CA ASP A 9 -0.97 -33.59 -17.50
C ASP A 9 -0.99 -32.07 -17.72
N TYR A 10 -2.17 -31.46 -17.61
CA TYR A 10 -2.40 -30.01 -17.67
C TYR A 10 -2.41 -29.37 -16.28
N LEU A 11 -1.70 -29.96 -15.31
CA LEU A 11 -1.59 -29.43 -13.95
C LEU A 11 -0.14 -29.31 -13.46
N ALA A 12 0.83 -29.19 -14.37
CA ALA A 12 2.18 -28.72 -14.05
C ALA A 12 2.28 -27.22 -14.37
N GLY A 13 1.60 -26.39 -13.57
CA GLY A 13 1.58 -24.94 -13.77
C GLY A 13 0.85 -24.16 -12.69
N ALA A 14 0.51 -24.78 -11.56
CA ALA A 14 0.25 -24.00 -10.35
C ALA A 14 1.60 -23.39 -9.95
N THR A 15 1.85 -22.17 -10.43
CA THR A 15 2.95 -21.35 -9.92
C THR A 15 2.70 -21.26 -8.42
N GLU A 16 3.60 -21.86 -7.64
CA GLU A 16 3.67 -21.69 -6.20
C GLU A 16 3.43 -20.21 -5.91
N LEU A 17 2.52 -19.91 -4.96
CA LEU A 17 2.27 -18.55 -4.49
C LEU A 17 3.61 -17.86 -4.23
N THR A 18 4.01 -17.03 -5.19
CA THR A 18 5.29 -16.35 -5.23
C THR A 18 5.31 -15.38 -4.07
N GLY A 19 6.24 -15.56 -3.13
CA GLY A 19 6.39 -14.62 -2.03
C GLY A 19 6.55 -13.18 -2.53
N ILE A 20 6.21 -12.21 -1.69
CA ILE A 20 6.42 -10.78 -1.97
C ILE A 20 7.57 -10.24 -1.10
N CYS A 21 8.55 -9.54 -1.71
CA CYS A 21 9.61 -8.79 -1.02
C CYS A 21 9.36 -7.30 -1.20
N VAL A 22 9.07 -6.61 -0.09
CA VAL A 22 8.93 -5.15 -0.04
C VAL A 22 10.15 -4.56 0.63
N VAL A 23 10.78 -3.59 -0.01
CA VAL A 23 11.91 -2.84 0.54
C VAL A 23 11.45 -1.43 0.87
N ILE A 24 11.69 -0.99 2.10
CA ILE A 24 11.50 0.40 2.52
C ILE A 24 12.88 1.01 2.67
N ARG A 25 13.15 2.10 1.96
CA ARG A 25 14.43 2.81 2.00
C ARG A 25 14.20 4.26 2.40
N ASN A 26 14.84 4.68 3.48
CA ASN A 26 14.92 6.09 3.84
C ASN A 26 16.21 6.68 3.26
N CYS A 27 16.06 7.55 2.26
CA CYS A 27 17.20 8.15 1.57
C CYS A 27 17.87 9.27 2.38
N ARG A 28 17.23 9.76 3.45
CA ARG A 28 17.78 10.80 4.32
C ARG A 28 18.84 10.26 5.28
N ASP A 29 18.55 9.14 5.93
CA ASP A 29 19.46 8.50 6.91
C ASP A 29 20.15 7.24 6.37
N GLY A 30 19.79 6.80 5.17
CA GLY A 30 20.34 5.60 4.52
C GLY A 30 19.83 4.28 5.07
N SER A 31 18.84 4.30 5.98
CA SER A 31 18.27 3.09 6.56
C SER A 31 17.44 2.30 5.55
N GLN A 32 17.42 0.97 5.73
CA GLN A 32 16.64 0.06 4.90
C GLN A 32 15.97 -1.00 5.76
N ARG A 33 14.68 -1.25 5.50
CA ARG A 33 13.91 -2.35 6.08
C ARG A 33 13.39 -3.24 4.96
N VAL A 34 13.43 -4.56 5.18
CA VAL A 34 12.93 -5.55 4.23
C VAL A 34 11.79 -6.31 4.89
N MET A 35 10.64 -6.39 4.22
CA MET A 35 9.46 -7.14 4.66
C MET A 35 9.15 -8.22 3.62
N ARG A 36 8.88 -9.45 4.08
CA ARG A 36 8.67 -10.61 3.21
C ARG A 36 7.46 -11.41 3.66
N TYR A 37 6.68 -11.90 2.71
CA TYR A 37 5.67 -12.93 2.92
C TYR A 37 5.90 -14.06 1.91
N GLY A 38 5.75 -15.31 2.33
CA GLY A 38 5.90 -16.49 1.45
C GLY A 38 7.33 -16.85 1.02
N TYR A 39 8.36 -16.12 1.44
CA TYR A 39 9.78 -16.51 1.26
C TYR A 39 10.28 -17.32 2.45
N GLY A 40 11.01 -18.42 2.20
CA GLY A 40 11.72 -19.17 3.24
C GLY A 40 12.81 -18.32 3.93
N GLU A 41 13.20 -18.69 5.15
CA GLU A 41 14.14 -17.94 6.01
C GLU A 41 15.59 -17.84 5.47
N GLU A 42 15.88 -18.31 4.25
CA GLU A 42 17.24 -18.33 3.71
C GLU A 42 17.67 -16.95 3.17
N ASN A 43 18.71 -16.41 3.80
CA ASN A 43 19.49 -15.23 3.44
C ASN A 43 18.74 -13.87 3.47
N ALA A 44 18.75 -13.28 4.66
CA ALA A 44 18.23 -11.94 4.96
C ALA A 44 19.17 -10.79 4.55
N SER A 45 20.39 -11.03 4.03
CA SER A 45 21.39 -9.96 3.99
C SER A 45 21.27 -9.00 2.82
N GLU A 46 20.75 -9.38 1.64
CA GLU A 46 20.59 -8.47 0.50
C GLU A 46 19.39 -8.91 -0.36
N CYS A 47 18.23 -8.22 -0.30
CA CYS A 47 17.16 -8.42 -1.32
C CYS A 47 17.68 -7.79 -2.63
N ALA A 48 18.50 -8.52 -3.39
CA ALA A 48 18.94 -8.12 -4.73
C ALA A 48 17.77 -8.04 -5.73
N ARG A 49 16.64 -8.66 -5.37
CA ARG A 49 15.36 -8.60 -6.07
C ARG A 49 14.27 -8.31 -5.06
N TYR A 50 13.41 -7.34 -5.38
CA TYR A 50 12.23 -6.98 -4.61
C TYR A 50 11.11 -6.63 -5.59
N ASP A 51 9.88 -6.83 -5.16
CA ASP A 51 8.69 -6.59 -5.99
C ASP A 51 8.22 -5.14 -5.86
N LEU A 52 8.42 -4.53 -4.69
CA LEU A 52 8.07 -3.14 -4.38
C LEU A 52 9.19 -2.45 -3.60
N LEU A 53 9.60 -1.27 -4.06
CA LEU A 53 10.39 -0.31 -3.32
C LEU A 53 9.51 0.85 -2.85
N ILE A 54 9.50 1.11 -1.55
CA ILE A 54 8.97 2.35 -0.97
C ILE A 54 10.15 3.22 -0.57
N ALA A 55 10.32 4.36 -1.24
CA ALA A 55 11.43 5.27 -1.04
C ALA A 55 10.97 6.55 -0.34
N ILE A 56 11.60 6.90 0.77
CA ILE A 56 11.31 8.10 1.57
C ILE A 56 12.38 9.16 1.26
N ASP A 57 11.95 10.37 0.92
CA ASP A 57 12.82 11.53 0.65
C ASP A 57 13.94 11.24 -0.38
N ALA A 58 13.58 10.51 -1.44
CA ALA A 58 14.53 10.05 -2.44
C ALA A 58 14.82 11.11 -3.51
N PRO A 59 15.96 11.03 -4.22
CA PRO A 59 16.17 11.80 -5.45
C PRO A 59 15.09 11.46 -6.49
N GLU A 60 14.97 12.28 -7.54
CA GLU A 60 13.86 12.21 -8.51
C GLU A 60 13.63 10.79 -9.07
N GLN A 61 14.72 10.04 -9.32
CA GLN A 61 14.67 8.66 -9.74
C GLN A 61 15.79 7.84 -9.08
N LEU A 62 15.43 6.68 -8.54
CA LEU A 62 16.39 5.69 -8.04
C LEU A 62 16.70 4.64 -9.12
N PRO A 63 17.96 4.17 -9.25
CA PRO A 63 18.28 3.03 -10.09
C PRO A 63 17.76 1.76 -9.42
N ILE A 64 16.79 1.10 -10.05
CA ILE A 64 16.13 -0.09 -9.50
C ILE A 64 15.95 -1.16 -10.60
N PRO A 65 15.68 -2.43 -10.23
CA PRO A 65 15.35 -3.48 -11.20
C PRO A 65 14.14 -3.09 -12.06
N GLU A 66 14.17 -3.37 -13.37
CA GLU A 66 13.11 -2.95 -14.32
C GLU A 66 11.70 -3.41 -13.92
N ASP A 67 11.58 -4.56 -13.26
CA ASP A 67 10.29 -5.16 -12.94
C ASP A 67 9.65 -4.63 -11.65
N ALA A 68 10.44 -4.01 -10.77
CA ALA A 68 9.99 -3.62 -9.44
C ALA A 68 9.14 -2.35 -9.48
N MET A 69 8.07 -2.37 -8.70
CA MET A 69 7.23 -1.19 -8.46
C MET A 69 7.91 -0.22 -7.53
N GLN A 70 7.61 1.08 -7.67
CA GLN A 70 8.17 2.15 -6.85
C GLN A 70 7.08 3.07 -6.32
N ILE A 71 7.14 3.33 -5.02
CA ILE A 71 6.35 4.38 -4.37
C ILE A 71 7.32 5.35 -3.72
N TYR A 72 7.24 6.61 -4.13
CA TYR A 72 7.99 7.71 -3.55
C TYR A 72 7.10 8.41 -2.52
N LEU A 73 7.55 8.46 -1.27
CA LEU A 73 6.90 9.23 -0.20
C LEU A 73 7.59 10.59 -0.06
N ASP A 74 6.83 11.65 -0.27
CA ASP A 74 7.32 13.03 -0.29
C ASP A 74 6.55 13.96 0.64
N PRO A 75 7.17 15.06 1.09
CA PRO A 75 6.48 16.16 1.74
C PRO A 75 5.33 16.71 0.88
N GLY A 76 4.27 17.22 1.52
CA GLY A 76 3.12 17.84 0.84
C GLY A 76 3.52 19.00 -0.09
N SER A 77 4.52 19.78 0.34
CA SER A 77 5.08 20.92 -0.39
C SER A 77 5.96 20.56 -1.58
N SER A 78 6.29 19.28 -1.77
CA SER A 78 7.12 18.83 -2.89
C SER A 78 6.40 18.96 -4.23
N ALA A 79 7.15 19.38 -5.25
CA ALA A 79 6.68 19.39 -6.62
C ALA A 79 6.33 17.97 -7.12
N PRO A 80 5.37 17.84 -8.06
CA PRO A 80 5.14 16.58 -8.75
C PRO A 80 6.42 16.07 -9.42
N ARG A 81 6.74 14.79 -9.23
CA ARG A 81 7.92 14.13 -9.82
C ARG A 81 7.69 13.77 -11.29
N SER A 82 8.75 13.79 -12.09
CA SER A 82 8.75 13.22 -13.45
C SER A 82 9.04 11.72 -13.41
N LEU A 83 8.03 10.92 -13.08
CA LEU A 83 8.19 9.46 -12.91
C LEU A 83 7.97 8.68 -14.21
N HIS A 84 8.66 7.54 -14.33
CA HIS A 84 8.58 6.63 -15.46
C HIS A 84 8.25 5.21 -15.00
N GLY A 85 7.62 4.43 -15.88
CA GLY A 85 7.32 3.01 -15.62
C GLY A 85 6.32 2.83 -14.47
N LYS A 86 6.60 1.86 -13.60
CA LYS A 86 5.76 1.49 -12.45
C LYS A 86 6.13 2.29 -11.19
N ALA A 87 6.24 3.62 -11.34
CA ALA A 87 6.65 4.52 -10.27
C ALA A 87 5.58 5.57 -9.99
N TRP A 88 5.26 5.74 -8.72
CA TRP A 88 4.22 6.66 -8.25
C TRP A 88 4.69 7.51 -7.08
N GLN A 89 4.08 8.69 -6.94
CA GLN A 89 4.35 9.63 -5.87
C GLN A 89 3.15 9.71 -4.94
N ILE A 90 3.39 9.52 -3.64
CA ILE A 90 2.43 9.78 -2.57
C ILE A 90 2.99 10.92 -1.72
N ARG A 91 2.19 11.96 -1.54
CA ARG A 91 2.50 13.13 -0.72
C ARG A 91 1.60 13.16 0.50
N ASN A 92 2.10 13.70 1.60
CA ASN A 92 1.23 14.01 2.72
C ASN A 92 0.18 15.06 2.29
N ALA A 93 -1.07 14.88 2.73
CA ALA A 93 -2.15 15.85 2.54
C ALA A 93 -1.91 17.19 3.27
N GLN A 94 -1.06 17.19 4.30
CA GLN A 94 -0.78 18.32 5.17
C GLN A 94 0.69 18.73 5.07
N ASP A 95 0.93 20.03 5.20
CA ASP A 95 2.29 20.56 5.35
C ASP A 95 2.85 20.17 6.73
N MET A 96 4.08 19.67 6.72
CA MET A 96 4.78 19.20 7.91
C MET A 96 6.22 19.69 7.92
N ASP A 97 6.80 19.82 9.11
CA ASP A 97 8.25 19.92 9.24
C ASP A 97 8.94 18.59 8.93
N THR A 98 10.27 18.66 8.84
CA THR A 98 11.18 17.56 8.52
C THR A 98 11.01 16.33 9.43
N ALA A 99 10.84 16.53 10.75
CA ALA A 99 10.78 15.44 11.72
C ALA A 99 9.40 14.77 11.70
N ASN A 100 8.34 15.57 11.59
CA ASN A 100 6.97 15.09 11.44
C ASN A 100 6.77 14.34 10.12
N PHE A 101 7.41 14.81 9.04
CA PHE A 101 7.44 14.09 7.77
C PHE A 101 8.12 12.72 7.90
N ASP A 102 9.29 12.63 8.55
CA ASP A 102 9.99 11.35 8.70
C ASP A 102 9.15 10.34 9.47
N ALA A 103 8.53 10.76 10.58
CA ALA A 103 7.65 9.91 11.37
C ALA A 103 6.45 9.43 10.54
N TRP A 104 5.78 10.34 9.84
CA TRP A 104 4.66 10.03 8.95
C TRP A 104 5.07 9.06 7.83
N ALA A 105 6.17 9.34 7.14
CA ALA A 105 6.61 8.55 5.99
C ALA A 105 7.00 7.13 6.39
N GLN A 106 7.65 6.96 7.54
CA GLN A 106 7.98 5.64 8.09
C GLN A 106 6.72 4.84 8.42
N GLU A 107 5.69 5.51 8.94
CA GLU A 107 4.43 4.87 9.27
C GLU A 107 3.65 4.48 8.00
N VAL A 108 3.50 5.40 7.06
CA VAL A 108 2.86 5.13 5.76
C VAL A 108 3.58 4.02 5.01
N ALA A 109 4.91 4.05 4.95
CA ALA A 109 5.69 2.98 4.32
C ALA A 109 5.47 1.64 5.03
N GLY A 110 5.38 1.64 6.36
CA GLY A 110 5.04 0.47 7.15
C GLY A 110 3.68 -0.11 6.79
N LEU A 111 2.65 0.72 6.76
CA LEU A 111 1.28 0.30 6.44
C LEU A 111 1.13 -0.20 4.99
N LEU A 112 1.75 0.48 4.03
CA LEU A 112 1.77 0.05 2.62
C LEU A 112 2.46 -1.31 2.44
N ALA A 113 3.50 -1.59 3.22
CA ALA A 113 4.14 -2.89 3.22
C ALA A 113 3.28 -3.94 3.94
N GLN A 114 2.76 -3.61 5.13
CA GLN A 114 1.94 -4.51 5.95
C GLN A 114 0.66 -4.95 5.24
N MET A 115 -0.01 -4.06 4.51
CA MET A 115 -1.21 -4.46 3.74
C MET A 115 -0.93 -5.50 2.65
N LEU A 116 0.35 -5.70 2.29
CA LEU A 116 0.76 -6.73 1.35
C LEU A 116 1.28 -7.99 2.05
N VAL A 117 2.01 -7.85 3.17
CA VAL A 117 2.68 -8.99 3.86
C VAL A 117 1.95 -9.55 5.07
N GLU A 118 1.15 -8.73 5.75
CA GLU A 118 0.44 -9.03 7.01
C GLU A 118 -1.06 -8.72 6.83
N GLN A 119 -1.65 -9.39 5.83
CA GLN A 119 -3.01 -9.14 5.37
C GLN A 119 -4.06 -9.50 6.44
N GLY A 120 -5.13 -8.71 6.47
CA GLY A 120 -6.29 -8.90 7.33
C GLY A 120 -7.47 -9.60 6.63
N LEU A 121 -8.69 -9.14 6.91
CA LEU A 121 -9.93 -9.68 6.33
C LEU A 121 -10.10 -9.37 4.83
N VAL A 122 -9.71 -8.18 4.41
CA VAL A 122 -9.72 -7.73 3.02
C VAL A 122 -8.27 -7.63 2.54
N CYS A 123 -7.91 -8.56 1.67
CA CYS A 123 -6.58 -8.75 1.09
C CYS A 123 -6.44 -7.95 -0.20
N VAL A 124 -5.23 -7.44 -0.46
CA VAL A 124 -4.88 -6.74 -1.70
C VAL A 124 -3.51 -7.21 -2.18
N ASP A 125 -3.30 -7.20 -3.49
CA ASP A 125 -2.01 -7.54 -4.08
C ASP A 125 -1.37 -6.35 -4.82
N LEU A 126 -0.18 -6.56 -5.38
CA LEU A 126 0.53 -5.52 -6.12
C LEU A 126 -0.18 -5.11 -7.41
N THR A 127 -0.92 -6.02 -8.04
CA THR A 127 -1.71 -5.73 -9.24
C THR A 127 -2.82 -4.75 -8.90
N ASP A 128 -3.51 -4.98 -7.79
CA ASP A 128 -4.57 -4.09 -7.33
C ASP A 128 -4.05 -2.67 -7.08
N ILE A 129 -2.91 -2.55 -6.37
CA ILE A 129 -2.23 -1.27 -6.14
C ILE A 129 -1.82 -0.62 -7.47
N ALA A 130 -1.24 -1.38 -8.40
CA ALA A 130 -0.80 -0.87 -9.69
C ALA A 130 -1.97 -0.37 -10.55
N VAL A 131 -3.14 -1.01 -10.45
CA VAL A 131 -4.37 -0.53 -11.12
C VAL A 131 -4.76 0.84 -10.55
N ILE A 132 -4.90 0.96 -9.23
CA ILE A 132 -5.32 2.23 -8.60
C ILE A 132 -4.31 3.34 -8.87
N LEU A 133 -3.02 3.06 -8.69
CA LEU A 133 -1.96 4.05 -8.86
C LEU A 133 -1.71 4.40 -10.33
N GLY A 134 -1.86 3.43 -11.24
CA GLY A 134 -1.61 3.57 -12.68
C GLY A 134 -2.63 4.43 -13.44
N MET A 135 -3.78 4.74 -12.85
CA MET A 135 -4.89 5.45 -13.49
C MET A 135 -4.70 6.98 -13.62
N GLY A 136 -3.45 7.45 -13.64
CA GLY A 136 -3.14 8.85 -13.93
C GLY A 136 -1.69 9.20 -13.64
N LYS A 137 -1.34 10.47 -13.85
CA LYS A 137 0.00 11.02 -13.59
C LYS A 137 0.06 11.98 -12.40
N GLN A 138 -1.08 12.19 -11.74
CA GLN A 138 -1.16 13.09 -10.60
C GLN A 138 -0.57 12.42 -9.36
N PRO A 139 0.14 13.18 -8.51
CA PRO A 139 0.61 12.67 -7.24
C PRO A 139 -0.58 12.38 -6.31
N PHE A 140 -0.50 11.28 -5.60
CA PHE A 140 -1.50 10.90 -4.60
C PHE A 140 -1.32 11.70 -3.33
N SER A 141 -2.44 12.07 -2.71
CA SER A 141 -2.48 12.64 -1.38
C SER A 141 -2.72 11.52 -0.38
N CYS A 142 -2.05 11.56 0.76
CA CYS A 142 -2.21 10.57 1.81
C CYS A 142 -2.52 11.24 3.15
N THR A 143 -3.59 10.75 3.79
CA THR A 143 -4.00 11.12 5.14
C THR A 143 -3.94 9.87 6.01
N LEU A 144 -3.27 9.97 7.16
CA LEU A 144 -3.16 8.89 8.13
C LEU A 144 -3.54 9.42 9.50
N CYS A 145 -4.47 8.74 10.18
CA CYS A 145 -4.93 9.15 11.49
C CYS A 145 -5.40 7.97 12.35
N ASP A 146 -5.46 8.23 13.65
CA ASP A 146 -6.18 7.37 14.58
C ASP A 146 -7.67 7.35 14.26
N TRP A 147 -8.27 6.17 14.33
CA TRP A 147 -9.69 5.96 14.08
C TRP A 147 -10.35 5.29 15.27
N GLN A 148 -10.71 6.11 16.26
CA GLN A 148 -11.20 5.64 17.57
C GLN A 148 -12.67 5.20 17.52
N ASP A 149 -13.50 5.87 16.72
CA ASP A 149 -14.91 5.56 16.54
C ASP A 149 -15.19 5.16 15.07
N PRO A 150 -15.37 3.85 14.79
CA PRO A 150 -15.69 3.36 13.46
C PRO A 150 -16.98 3.90 12.85
N ALA A 151 -17.87 4.53 13.63
CA ALA A 151 -19.10 5.11 13.12
C ALA A 151 -18.90 6.49 12.49
N VAL A 152 -17.75 7.14 12.72
CA VAL A 152 -17.51 8.53 12.32
C VAL A 152 -16.17 8.65 11.61
N LEU A 153 -16.16 9.32 10.46
CA LEU A 153 -14.91 9.65 9.78
C LEU A 153 -14.08 10.65 10.60
N PRO A 154 -12.76 10.43 10.73
CA PRO A 154 -11.87 11.42 11.32
C PRO A 154 -11.97 12.77 10.60
N GLU A 155 -11.94 13.87 11.34
CA GLU A 155 -12.08 15.23 10.78
C GLU A 155 -11.07 15.52 9.67
N ALA A 156 -9.84 15.00 9.81
CA ALA A 156 -8.78 15.15 8.80
C ALA A 156 -9.13 14.54 7.44
N MET A 157 -10.12 13.65 7.39
CA MET A 157 -10.58 12.99 6.17
C MET A 157 -11.83 13.64 5.57
N LEU A 158 -12.52 14.51 6.33
CA LEU A 158 -13.71 15.20 5.87
C LEU A 158 -13.38 16.21 4.77
N GLY A 159 -14.28 16.31 3.78
CA GLY A 159 -14.15 17.26 2.68
C GLY A 159 -13.19 16.81 1.56
N ASN A 160 -12.44 15.74 1.75
CA ASN A 160 -11.72 15.13 0.66
C ASN A 160 -12.71 14.46 -0.31
N ARG A 161 -12.44 14.58 -1.62
CA ARG A 161 -13.18 13.89 -2.69
C ARG A 161 -12.19 13.31 -3.66
N PHE A 162 -12.01 11.99 -3.58
CA PHE A 162 -11.11 11.26 -4.46
C PHE A 162 -11.89 10.56 -5.56
N ASN A 163 -11.35 10.60 -6.77
CA ASN A 163 -11.84 9.86 -7.92
C ASN A 163 -11.18 8.48 -8.01
N ARG A 164 -10.01 8.30 -7.38
CA ARG A 164 -9.37 7.00 -7.23
C ARG A 164 -8.50 6.98 -6.00
N GLY A 165 -8.40 5.84 -5.37
CA GLY A 165 -7.59 5.71 -4.17
C GLY A 165 -7.82 4.41 -3.44
N PHE A 166 -7.13 4.25 -2.34
CA PHE A 166 -7.30 3.12 -1.47
C PHE A 166 -7.31 3.50 0.00
N TRP A 167 -8.05 2.72 0.77
CA TRP A 167 -8.19 2.81 2.22
C TRP A 167 -7.50 1.63 2.84
N VAL A 168 -6.65 1.89 3.82
CA VAL A 168 -5.99 0.84 4.60
C VAL A 168 -6.43 0.97 6.03
N ILE A 169 -7.03 -0.09 6.54
CA ILE A 169 -7.45 -0.19 7.94
C ILE A 169 -6.45 -1.08 8.65
N SER A 170 -5.73 -0.51 9.60
CA SER A 170 -4.81 -1.26 10.45
C SER A 170 -5.43 -1.42 11.83
N ALA A 171 -5.62 -2.66 12.26
CA ALA A 171 -6.23 -2.95 13.56
C ALA A 171 -5.62 -4.21 14.19
N GLN A 172 -5.77 -4.32 15.51
CA GLN A 172 -5.50 -5.59 16.18
C GLN A 172 -6.50 -6.64 15.69
N GLU A 173 -6.09 -7.90 15.61
CA GLU A 173 -6.94 -9.01 15.13
C GLU A 173 -8.34 -9.03 15.76
N LYS A 174 -8.42 -8.86 17.10
CA LYS A 174 -9.70 -8.84 17.83
C LYS A 174 -10.66 -7.69 17.43
N ASN A 175 -10.12 -6.62 16.83
CA ASN A 175 -10.84 -5.42 16.41
C ASN A 175 -11.15 -5.45 14.90
N LEU A 176 -10.41 -6.25 14.12
CA LEU A 176 -10.65 -6.39 12.69
C LEU A 176 -11.78 -7.39 12.46
N ARG A 177 -13.02 -6.87 12.39
CA ARG A 177 -14.24 -7.68 12.22
C ARG A 177 -15.03 -7.21 11.00
N ILE A 178 -15.93 -8.05 10.50
CA ILE A 178 -16.76 -7.74 9.33
C ILE A 178 -17.55 -6.45 9.55
N GLU A 179 -18.06 -6.21 10.77
CA GLU A 179 -18.82 -5.00 11.09
C GLU A 179 -18.00 -3.72 10.90
N LEU A 180 -16.68 -3.77 11.14
CA LEU A 180 -15.79 -2.64 10.88
C LEU A 180 -15.71 -2.35 9.38
N ILE A 181 -15.68 -3.40 8.55
CA ILE A 181 -15.62 -3.28 7.10
C ILE A 181 -16.94 -2.74 6.54
N GLU A 182 -18.08 -3.19 7.06
CA GLU A 182 -19.40 -2.65 6.70
C GLU A 182 -19.47 -1.14 7.01
N ARG A 183 -18.96 -0.70 8.16
CA ARG A 183 -18.87 0.72 8.49
C ARG A 183 -17.99 1.51 7.54
N VAL A 184 -16.90 0.92 7.07
CA VAL A 184 -16.04 1.57 6.07
C VAL A 184 -16.83 1.82 4.80
N TYR A 185 -17.56 0.82 4.29
CA TYR A 185 -18.41 0.99 3.12
C TYR A 185 -19.47 2.09 3.31
N ASP A 186 -20.13 2.15 4.47
CA ASP A 186 -21.09 3.23 4.80
C ASP A 186 -20.47 4.64 4.74
N LEU A 187 -19.16 4.74 5.02
CA LEU A 187 -18.44 6.00 5.09
C LEU A 187 -17.74 6.37 3.76
N MET A 188 -17.58 5.42 2.84
CA MET A 188 -16.85 5.65 1.59
C MET A 188 -17.47 6.73 0.72
N ASP A 189 -18.80 6.78 0.64
CA ASP A 189 -19.54 7.79 -0.13
C ASP A 189 -19.29 9.23 0.36
N GLN A 190 -18.78 9.37 1.59
CA GLN A 190 -18.42 10.66 2.16
C GLN A 190 -17.03 11.14 1.73
N VAL A 191 -16.26 10.34 1.00
CA VAL A 191 -14.85 10.63 0.68
C VAL A 191 -14.49 10.34 -0.76
N PHE A 192 -15.18 9.39 -1.39
CA PHE A 192 -15.04 9.08 -2.80
C PHE A 192 -16.15 9.74 -3.63
N SER A 193 -15.81 10.13 -4.86
CA SER A 193 -16.79 10.54 -5.87
C SER A 193 -17.67 9.36 -6.30
N GLU A 194 -18.86 9.61 -6.83
CA GLU A 194 -19.81 8.57 -7.27
C GLU A 194 -19.21 7.59 -8.30
N ASP A 195 -18.39 8.11 -9.22
CA ASP A 195 -17.68 7.32 -10.24
C ASP A 195 -16.28 6.87 -9.81
N ALA A 196 -15.97 6.97 -8.52
CA ALA A 196 -14.63 6.65 -8.05
C ALA A 196 -14.34 5.14 -8.11
N ILE A 197 -13.04 4.83 -8.18
CA ILE A 197 -12.55 3.46 -8.05
C ILE A 197 -11.82 3.36 -6.71
N PRO A 198 -12.52 2.91 -5.66
CA PRO A 198 -11.91 2.68 -4.36
C PRO A 198 -11.38 1.26 -4.24
N LEU A 199 -10.35 1.12 -3.42
CA LEU A 199 -9.86 -0.17 -2.94
C LEU A 199 -9.77 -0.14 -1.42
N ILE A 200 -10.24 -1.20 -0.76
CA ILE A 200 -10.08 -1.38 0.68
C ILE A 200 -9.06 -2.46 0.91
N ALA A 201 -8.09 -2.17 1.78
CA ALA A 201 -7.16 -3.11 2.33
C ALA A 201 -7.29 -3.12 3.85
N THR A 202 -7.03 -4.27 4.44
CA THR A 202 -6.91 -4.39 5.89
C THR A 202 -5.60 -5.07 6.22
N CYS A 203 -4.96 -4.64 7.30
CA CYS A 203 -3.76 -5.27 7.81
C CYS A 203 -3.82 -5.43 9.32
N LEU A 204 -3.09 -6.43 9.80
CA LEU A 204 -2.93 -6.66 11.23
C LEU A 204 -1.83 -5.74 11.78
N GLN A 205 -2.05 -5.19 12.98
CA GLN A 205 -1.00 -4.52 13.75
C GLN A 205 -0.83 -5.15 15.13
N SER A 206 0.41 -5.23 15.58
CA SER A 206 0.77 -5.85 16.86
C SER A 206 0.46 -4.97 18.08
N GLY A 207 0.08 -3.70 17.90
CA GLY A 207 -0.14 -2.74 18.99
C GLY A 207 -0.91 -1.48 18.53
N GLY A 208 -1.37 -0.68 19.48
CA GLY A 208 -2.08 0.59 19.20
C GLY A 208 -3.60 0.48 19.00
N GLY A 209 -4.24 1.64 18.80
CA GLY A 209 -5.65 1.75 18.38
C GLY A 209 -5.80 1.58 16.87
N THR A 210 -7.02 1.37 16.39
CA THR A 210 -7.30 1.27 14.94
C THR A 210 -6.80 2.52 14.22
N ARG A 211 -6.06 2.33 13.13
CA ARG A 211 -5.58 3.41 12.25
C ARG A 211 -6.31 3.32 10.92
N LEU A 212 -6.58 4.48 10.34
CA LEU A 212 -7.10 4.59 8.98
C LEU A 212 -6.11 5.40 8.16
N MET A 213 -5.62 4.79 7.08
CA MET A 213 -4.85 5.45 6.04
C MET A 213 -5.71 5.58 4.80
N LEU A 214 -5.68 6.75 4.20
CA LEU A 214 -6.32 7.01 2.93
C LEU A 214 -5.28 7.54 1.97
N VAL A 215 -5.18 6.94 0.79
CA VAL A 215 -4.36 7.41 -0.33
C VAL A 215 -5.25 7.66 -1.54
N GLY A 216 -5.26 8.86 -2.11
CA GLY A 216 -6.14 9.17 -3.23
C GLY A 216 -5.83 10.44 -4.01
N VAL A 217 -6.51 10.59 -5.15
CA VAL A 217 -6.51 11.77 -6.04
C VAL A 217 -7.89 12.07 -6.59
#